data_AF-A0A519M621-F1
#
_entry.id   AF-A0A519M621-F1
#
_cell.length_a   1.000
_cell.length_b   1.000
_cell.length_c   1.000
_cell.angle_alpha   90.00
_cell.angle_beta   90.00
_cell.angle_gamma   90.00
#
_symmetry.space_group_name_H-M   'P 1'
#
loop_
_entity.id
_entity.type
_entity.pdbx_description
1 polymer ?
#
loop_
_entity_poly.entity_id
_entity_poly.type
_entity_poly.pdbx_seq_one_letter_code
_entity_poly.pdbx_strand_id
1 'polypeptide(L)'
;MSTTTKPVNQKAWFLILPVILCVAFSAILPLMTVVNYSVQDIISPERRVFVGTEWFVQVMRDEELHAALWRQITFSLAVLAVEIPLGIMLALSM
;
A
#
# COMPACT_ATOMS: atom_id res chain seq x y z
N MET A 1 -6.09 -46.55 -6.02
CA MET A 1 -6.28 -45.09 -5.94
C MET A 1 -7.52 -44.83 -5.10
N SER A 2 -7.35 -44.57 -3.81
CA SER A 2 -8.45 -44.16 -2.93
C SER A 2 -8.78 -42.68 -3.21
N THR A 3 -9.87 -42.45 -3.94
CA THR A 3 -10.43 -41.10 -4.14
C THR A 3 -11.18 -40.69 -2.88
N THR A 4 -10.45 -40.30 -1.84
CA THR A 4 -11.06 -39.73 -0.64
C THR A 4 -11.49 -38.30 -0.95
N THR A 5 -12.79 -38.09 -1.17
CA THR A 5 -13.39 -36.76 -1.32
C THR A 5 -13.22 -36.00 0.00
N LYS A 6 -12.26 -35.07 0.08
CA LYS A 6 -12.03 -34.25 1.26
C LYS A 6 -13.30 -33.44 1.55
N PRO A 7 -13.93 -33.58 2.74
CA PRO A 7 -15.07 -32.74 3.08
C PRO A 7 -14.61 -31.28 3.17
N VAL A 8 -15.36 -30.39 2.52
CA VAL A 8 -15.06 -28.95 2.50
C VAL A 8 -15.25 -28.40 3.91
N ASN A 9 -14.18 -27.83 4.49
CA ASN A 9 -14.19 -27.23 5.81
C ASN A 9 -13.83 -25.74 5.72
N GLN A 10 -14.80 -24.87 5.99
CA GLN A 10 -14.64 -23.41 5.93
C GLN A 10 -14.19 -22.81 7.28
N LYS A 11 -13.97 -23.63 8.33
CA LYS A 11 -13.62 -23.12 9.67
C LYS A 11 -12.27 -22.37 9.70
N ALA A 12 -11.39 -22.61 8.72
CA ALA A 12 -10.13 -21.89 8.58
C ALA A 12 -10.33 -20.38 8.37
N TRP A 13 -11.44 -19.94 7.78
CA TRP A 13 -11.74 -18.51 7.62
C TRP A 13 -11.91 -17.76 8.94
N PHE A 14 -12.40 -18.43 9.99
CA PHE A 14 -12.50 -17.81 11.32
C PHE A 14 -11.14 -17.54 11.96
N LEU A 15 -10.10 -18.30 11.59
CA LEU A 15 -8.73 -18.07 12.08
C LEU A 15 -8.10 -16.82 11.46
N ILE A 16 -8.55 -16.43 10.27
CA ILE A 16 -8.04 -15.26 9.52
C ILE A 16 -8.81 -13.99 9.91
N LEU A 17 -10.06 -14.12 10.40
CA LEU A 17 -10.93 -13.02 10.78
C LEU A 17 -10.25 -11.97 11.69
N PRO A 18 -9.48 -12.34 12.75
CA PRO A 18 -8.81 -11.35 13.59
C PRO A 18 -7.83 -10.47 12.82
N VAL A 19 -7.07 -11.08 11.90
CA VAL A 19 -6.10 -10.36 11.06
C VAL A 19 -6.81 -9.41 10.11
N ILE A 20 -7.92 -9.85 9.48
CA ILE A 20 -8.72 -9.01 8.59
C ILE A 20 -9.24 -7.80 9.34
N LEU A 21 -9.77 -7.99 10.55
CA LEU A 21 -10.26 -6.89 11.38
C LEU A 21 -9.11 -5.92 11.70
N CYS A 22 -7.97 -6.42 12.18
CA CYS A 22 -6.80 -5.58 12.46
C CYS A 22 -6.38 -4.76 11.24
N VAL A 23 -6.26 -5.36 10.06
CA VAL A 23 -5.87 -4.68 8.80
C VAL A 23 -6.94 -3.67 8.36
N ALA A 24 -8.22 -3.99 8.54
CA ALA A 24 -9.31 -3.07 8.22
C ALA A 24 -9.19 -1.76 9.02
N PHE A 25 -8.91 -1.86 10.32
CA PHE A 25 -8.73 -0.68 11.16
C PHE A 25 -7.38 0.02 10.94
N SER A 26 -6.28 -0.72 10.76
CA SER A 26 -4.93 -0.14 10.70
C SER A 26 -4.52 0.40 9.33
N ALA A 27 -5.10 -0.11 8.25
CA ALA A 27 -4.74 0.26 6.88
C ALA A 27 -5.92 0.77 6.08
N ILE A 28 -7.08 0.09 6.09
CA ILE A 28 -8.20 0.44 5.21
C ILE A 28 -8.84 1.76 5.64
N LEU A 29 -9.19 1.92 6.92
CA LEU A 29 -9.81 3.17 7.39
C LEU A 29 -8.91 4.41 7.20
N PRO A 30 -7.60 4.36 7.53
CA PRO A 30 -6.69 5.46 7.20
C PRO A 30 -6.61 5.73 5.70
N LEU A 31 -6.55 4.69 4.85
CA LEU A 31 -6.51 4.86 3.40
C LEU A 31 -7.78 5.53 2.87
N MET A 32 -8.96 5.14 3.36
CA MET A 32 -10.23 5.80 3.02
C MET A 32 -10.19 7.29 3.37
N THR A 33 -9.57 7.65 4.48
CA THR A 33 -9.40 9.05 4.91
C THR A 33 -8.47 9.81 3.98
N VAL A 34 -7.34 9.21 3.57
CA VAL A 34 -6.41 9.82 2.60
C VAL A 34 -7.12 10.09 1.27
N VAL A 35 -7.91 9.13 0.76
CA VAL A 35 -8.71 9.31 -0.46
C VAL A 35 -9.74 10.42 -0.27
N ASN A 36 -10.43 10.48 0.87
CA ASN A 36 -11.40 11.53 1.15
C ASN A 36 -10.76 12.92 1.18
N TYR A 37 -9.56 13.05 1.75
CA TYR A 37 -8.82 14.32 1.79
C TYR A 37 -8.22 14.71 0.44
N SER A 38 -7.91 13.76 -0.43
CA SER A 38 -7.36 14.08 -1.77
C SER A 38 -8.29 14.90 -2.67
N VAL A 39 -9.61 14.88 -2.39
CA VAL A 39 -10.63 15.64 -3.14
C VAL A 39 -11.16 16.86 -2.39
N GLN A 40 -10.61 17.14 -1.20
CA GLN A 40 -11.01 18.25 -0.34
C GLN A 40 -9.84 19.18 -0.08
N ASP A 41 -10.09 20.48 -0.14
CA ASP A 41 -9.19 21.49 0.36
C ASP A 41 -9.53 21.81 1.82
N ILE A 42 -8.56 21.61 2.72
CA ILE A 42 -8.72 21.75 4.17
C ILE A 42 -8.01 23.04 4.59
N ILE A 43 -8.80 24.11 4.66
CA ILE A 43 -8.29 25.45 4.98
C ILE A 43 -8.22 25.66 6.51
N SER A 44 -9.16 25.03 7.24
CA SER A 44 -9.15 24.96 8.70
C SER A 44 -9.82 23.66 9.17
N PRO A 45 -9.66 23.25 10.45
CA PRO A 45 -10.29 22.03 10.97
C PRO A 45 -11.81 21.97 10.76
N GLU A 46 -12.46 23.14 10.77
CA GLU A 46 -13.91 23.30 10.62
C GLU A 46 -14.35 23.63 9.18
N ARG A 47 -13.41 24.01 8.30
CA ARG A 47 -13.71 24.46 6.93
C ARG A 47 -13.00 23.59 5.90
N ARG A 48 -13.78 22.68 5.31
CA ARG A 48 -13.36 21.81 4.20
C ARG A 48 -14.19 22.14 2.97
N VAL A 49 -13.53 22.34 1.84
CA VAL A 49 -14.16 22.66 0.57
C VAL A 49 -13.89 21.51 -0.39
N PHE A 50 -14.93 20.99 -1.04
CA PHE A 50 -14.75 19.95 -2.06
C PHE A 50 -14.20 20.57 -3.35
N VAL A 51 -13.00 20.16 -3.74
CA VAL A 51 -12.28 20.66 -4.94
C VAL A 51 -12.15 19.60 -6.04
N GLY A 52 -12.64 18.39 -5.80
CA GLY A 52 -12.67 17.33 -6.80
C GLY A 52 -11.28 16.91 -7.26
N THR A 53 -10.91 17.25 -8.49
CA THR A 53 -9.66 16.78 -9.14
C THR A 53 -8.54 17.82 -9.19
N GLU A 54 -8.76 19.02 -8.64
CA GLU A 54 -7.81 20.13 -8.76
C GLU A 54 -6.42 19.78 -8.24
N TRP A 55 -6.32 19.18 -7.05
CA TRP A 55 -5.05 18.74 -6.47
C TRP A 55 -4.32 17.73 -7.37
N PHE A 56 -5.05 16.78 -7.97
CA PHE A 56 -4.45 15.81 -8.89
C PHE A 56 -3.88 16.48 -10.13
N VAL A 57 -4.58 17.47 -10.70
CA VAL A 57 -4.10 18.24 -11.85
C VAL A 57 -2.84 19.05 -11.51
N GLN A 58 -2.80 19.66 -10.32
CA GLN A 58 -1.63 20.40 -9.85
C GLN A 58 -0.42 19.49 -9.66
N VAL A 59 -0.60 18.36 -8.97
CA VAL A 59 0.41 17.33 -8.74
C VAL A 59 0.97 16.78 -10.07
N MET A 60 0.11 16.52 -11.06
CA MET A 60 0.54 16.07 -12.40
C MET A 60 1.36 17.09 -13.19
N ARG A 61 1.39 18.36 -12.76
CA ARG A 61 2.14 19.43 -13.41
C ARG A 61 3.35 19.90 -12.61
N ASP A 62 3.61 19.30 -11.44
CA ASP A 62 4.70 19.68 -10.55
C ASP A 62 6.00 18.95 -10.93
N GLU A 63 6.91 19.63 -11.64
CA GLU A 63 8.19 19.04 -12.07
C GLU A 63 9.09 18.60 -10.92
N GLU A 64 9.04 19.28 -9.77
CA GLU A 64 9.85 18.93 -8.60
C GLU A 64 9.39 17.60 -8.01
N LEU A 65 8.07 17.41 -7.92
CA LEU A 65 7.49 16.15 -7.48
C LEU A 65 7.87 14.99 -8.43
N HIS A 66 7.81 15.20 -9.74
CA HIS A 66 8.19 14.16 -10.72
C HIS A 66 9.68 13.81 -10.62
N ALA A 67 10.55 14.81 -10.44
CA ALA A 67 11.97 14.58 -10.23
C ALA A 67 12.24 13.82 -8.92
N ALA A 68 11.54 14.15 -7.84
CA ALA A 68 11.60 13.44 -6.57
C ALA A 68 11.14 11.98 -6.70
N LEU A 69 10.03 11.72 -7.42
CA LEU A 69 9.52 10.38 -7.70
C LEU A 69 10.53 9.54 -8.47
N TRP A 70 11.14 10.10 -9.52
CA TRP A 70 12.15 9.38 -10.29
C TRP A 70 13.37 9.01 -9.44
N ARG A 71 13.78 9.92 -8.56
CA ARG A 71 14.88 9.68 -7.63
C ARG A 71 14.54 8.60 -6.61
N GLN A 72 13.32 8.59 -6.07
CA GLN A 72 12.82 7.54 -5.18
C GLN A 72 12.87 6.17 -5.86
N ILE A 73 12.34 6.05 -7.07
CA ILE A 73 12.34 4.79 -7.83
C ILE A 73 13.77 4.33 -8.09
N THR A 74 14.65 5.23 -8.52
CA THR A 74 16.06 4.92 -8.79
C THR A 74 16.76 4.39 -7.54
N PHE A 75 16.57 5.03 -6.39
CA PHE A 75 17.17 4.56 -5.13
C PHE A 75 16.59 3.23 -4.66
N SER A 76 15.26 3.04 -4.72
CA SER A 76 14.64 1.78 -4.36
C SER A 76 15.15 0.62 -5.24
N LEU A 77 15.28 0.84 -6.55
CA LEU A 77 15.84 -0.17 -7.45
C LEU A 77 17.33 -0.42 -7.19
N ALA A 78 18.12 0.61 -6.92
CA ALA A 78 19.53 0.46 -6.59
C ALA A 78 19.75 -0.36 -5.31
N VAL A 79 18.95 -0.11 -4.27
CA VAL A 79 18.98 -0.89 -3.02
C VAL A 79 18.60 -2.34 -3.29
N LEU A 80 17.48 -2.59 -3.99
CA LEU A 80 17.05 -3.96 -4.31
C LEU A 80 18.09 -4.71 -5.15
N ALA A 81 18.75 -4.04 -6.10
CA ALA A 81 19.81 -4.63 -6.91
C ALA A 81 21.03 -5.06 -6.08
N VAL A 82 21.22 -4.51 -4.89
CA VAL A 82 22.29 -4.89 -3.96
C VAL A 82 21.79 -5.88 -2.91
N GLU A 83 20.65 -5.62 -2.29
CA GLU A 83 20.08 -6.46 -1.22
C GLU A 83 19.68 -7.85 -1.70
N ILE A 84 19.09 -7.97 -2.90
CA ILE A 84 18.65 -9.28 -3.42
C ILE A 84 19.85 -10.21 -3.65
N PRO A 85 20.90 -9.83 -4.40
CA PRO A 85 22.07 -10.69 -4.58
C PRO A 85 22.77 -11.03 -3.27
N LEU A 86 22.98 -10.05 -2.38
CA LEU A 86 23.63 -10.29 -1.10
C LEU A 86 22.81 -11.23 -0.22
N GLY A 87 21.49 -11.08 -0.18
CA GLY A 87 20.59 -11.98 0.54
C GLY A 87 20.65 -13.41 0.00
N ILE A 88 20.73 -13.60 -1.32
CA ILE A 88 20.89 -14.91 -1.95
C ILE A 88 22.26 -15.52 -1.59
N MET A 89 23.35 -14.76 -1.71
CA MET A 89 24.69 -15.23 -1.35
C MET A 89 24.78 -15.67 0.11
N LEU A 90 24.18 -14.90 1.03
CA LEU A 90 24.12 -15.24 2.44
C LEU A 90 23.33 -16.53 2.66
N ALA A 91 22.16 -16.68 2.03
CA ALA A 91 21.31 -17.86 2.15
C ALA A 91 21.99 -19.15 1.63
N LEU A 92 22.92 -19.04 0.68
CA LEU A 92 23.71 -20.17 0.18
C LEU A 92 24.93 -20.51 1.06
N SER A 93 25.36 -19.57 1.90
CA SER A 93 26.54 -19.72 2.76
C SER A 93 26.24 -20.29 4.16
N MET A 94 24.96 -20.40 4.51
CA MET A 94 24.45 -21.00 5.75
C MET A 94 23.89 -22.39 5.46
#